data_AF-A0A235B394-F1
#
_entry.id   AF-A0A235B394-F1
#
_cell.length_a   1.000
_cell.length_b   1.000
_cell.length_c   1.000
_cell.angle_alpha   90.00
_cell.angle_beta   90.00
_cell.angle_gamma   90.00
#
_symmetry.space_group_name_H-M   'P 1'
#
loop_
_entity.id
_entity.type
_entity.pdbx_description
1 polymer ?
#
loop_
_entity_poly.entity_id
_entity_poly.type
_entity_poly.pdbx_seq_one_letter_code
_entity_poly.pdbx_strand_id
1 'polypeptide(L)'
;MKAWAKSFYKSKAWRDCRDAYFVSRHGLCERCSRPGKIVHHKIYLTPDNIDNPDVSLNWENLELLCQDCHNNEHHGTKPTGDGLKFDESGDLVEA
;
A
#
# COMPACT_ATOMS: atom_id res chain seq x y z
N MET A 1 5.76 -9.78 0.40
CA MET A 1 4.65 -10.48 -0.30
C MET A 1 4.53 -11.88 0.26
N LYS A 2 3.32 -12.30 0.65
CA LYS A 2 3.05 -13.64 1.21
C LYS A 2 3.04 -14.69 0.08
N ALA A 3 3.48 -15.92 0.36
CA ALA A 3 3.64 -16.97 -0.68
C ALA A 3 2.33 -17.32 -1.39
N TRP A 4 1.22 -17.37 -0.65
CA TRP A 4 -0.11 -17.69 -1.18
C TRP A 4 -0.64 -16.67 -2.21
N ALA A 5 -0.18 -15.41 -2.16
CA ALA A 5 -0.64 -14.36 -3.07
C ALA A 5 0.23 -14.22 -4.35
N LYS A 6 1.31 -15.00 -4.46
CA LYS A 6 2.32 -14.82 -5.50
C LYS A 6 1.77 -15.03 -6.92
N SER A 7 0.86 -15.99 -7.10
CA SER A 7 0.22 -16.27 -8.40
C SER A 7 -0.63 -15.07 -8.86
N PHE A 8 -1.49 -14.57 -7.98
CA PHE A 8 -2.34 -13.41 -8.23
C PHE A 8 -1.51 -12.18 -8.63
N TYR A 9 -0.50 -11.79 -7.83
CA TYR A 9 0.30 -10.60 -8.13
C TYR A 9 1.17 -10.73 -9.38
N LYS A 10 1.40 -11.96 -9.87
CA LYS A 10 2.08 -12.21 -11.15
C LYS A 10 1.11 -12.38 -12.32
N SER A 11 -0.19 -12.48 -12.05
CA SER A 11 -1.21 -12.69 -13.08
C SER A 11 -1.25 -11.53 -14.07
N LYS A 12 -1.70 -11.80 -15.29
CA LYS A 12 -1.95 -10.75 -16.28
C LYS A 12 -3.06 -9.80 -15.81
N ALA A 13 -4.15 -10.37 -15.28
CA ALA A 13 -5.31 -9.62 -14.81
C ALA A 13 -4.96 -8.55 -13.77
N TRP A 14 -4.18 -8.91 -12.74
CA TRP A 14 -3.73 -7.93 -11.75
C TRP A 14 -2.84 -6.85 -12.36
N ARG A 15 -1.87 -7.21 -13.21
CA ARG A 15 -0.95 -6.23 -13.82
C ARG A 15 -1.68 -5.24 -14.71
N ASP A 16 -2.61 -5.72 -15.54
CA ASP A 16 -3.43 -4.86 -16.40
C ASP A 16 -4.32 -3.94 -15.56
N CYS A 17 -5.00 -4.47 -14.54
CA CYS A 17 -5.85 -3.69 -13.62
C CYS A 17 -5.04 -2.61 -12.90
N ARG A 18 -3.89 -2.99 -12.33
CA ARG A 18 -2.96 -2.08 -11.65
C ARG A 18 -2.51 -0.94 -12.56
N ASP A 19 -2.07 -1.25 -13.77
CA ASP A 19 -1.54 -0.26 -14.70
C ASP A 19 -2.64 0.69 -15.19
N ALA A 20 -3.83 0.15 -15.50
CA ALA A 20 -4.99 0.97 -15.86
C ALA A 20 -5.43 1.89 -14.72
N TYR A 21 -5.50 1.38 -13.48
CA TYR A 21 -5.85 2.17 -12.30
C TYR A 21 -4.81 3.29 -12.07
N PHE A 22 -3.51 2.96 -12.17
CA PHE A 22 -2.44 3.94 -12.02
C PHE A 22 -2.57 5.11 -13.02
N VAL A 23 -2.83 4.79 -14.30
CA VAL A 23 -3.03 5.79 -15.35
C VAL A 23 -4.29 6.62 -15.10
N SER A 24 -5.39 6.00 -14.64
CA SER A 24 -6.64 6.70 -14.32
C SER A 24 -6.48 7.75 -13.21
N ARG A 25 -5.52 7.55 -12.30
CA ARG A 25 -5.15 8.49 -11.23
C ARG A 25 -4.04 9.45 -11.64
N HIS A 26 -3.70 9.51 -12.92
CA HIS A 26 -2.63 10.36 -13.47
C HIS A 26 -1.27 10.13 -12.80
N GLY A 27 -1.04 8.95 -12.23
CA GLY A 27 0.16 8.65 -11.47
C GLY A 27 0.31 9.45 -10.18
N LEU A 28 -0.77 10.05 -9.65
CA LEU A 28 -0.75 10.84 -8.42
C LEU A 28 -1.27 10.03 -7.24
N CYS A 29 -0.60 10.16 -6.10
CA CYS A 29 -1.04 9.64 -4.83
C CYS A 29 -2.39 10.24 -4.44
N GLU A 30 -3.38 9.41 -4.17
CA GLU A 30 -4.75 9.85 -3.86
C GLU A 30 -4.86 10.50 -2.47
N ARG A 31 -3.85 10.33 -1.60
CA ARG A 31 -3.85 10.91 -0.25
C ARG A 31 -3.09 12.23 -0.14
N CYS A 32 -2.03 12.45 -0.92
CA CYS A 32 -1.19 13.65 -0.81
C CYS A 32 -0.84 14.33 -2.14
N SER A 33 -1.37 13.84 -3.27
CA SER A 33 -1.18 14.41 -4.61
C SER A 33 0.27 14.48 -5.12
N ARG A 34 1.25 13.94 -4.37
CA ARG A 34 2.62 13.68 -4.86
C ARG A 34 2.64 12.48 -5.82
N PRO A 35 3.73 12.24 -6.58
CA PRO A 35 3.85 11.05 -7.42
C PRO A 35 3.55 9.75 -6.66
N GLY A 36 2.60 8.98 -7.19
CA GLY A 36 2.22 7.66 -6.69
C GLY A 36 3.24 6.60 -7.08
N LYS A 37 3.21 5.46 -6.38
CA LYS A 37 4.15 4.35 -6.58
C LYS A 37 3.49 2.98 -6.51
N ILE A 38 2.51 2.81 -5.62
CA ILE A 38 1.92 1.51 -5.31
C ILE A 38 0.40 1.63 -5.43
N VAL A 39 -0.22 0.80 -6.27
CA VAL A 39 -1.67 0.57 -6.18
C VAL A 39 -1.92 -0.41 -5.04
N HIS A 40 -2.59 0.09 -4.02
CA HIS A 40 -2.86 -0.57 -2.76
C HIS A 40 -4.30 -1.07 -2.70
N HIS A 41 -4.53 -2.22 -2.07
CA HIS A 41 -5.87 -2.75 -1.80
C HIS A 41 -6.38 -2.20 -0.48
N LYS A 42 -7.46 -1.40 -0.50
CA LYS A 42 -8.15 -0.87 0.70
C LYS A 42 -8.72 -1.99 1.58
N ILE A 43 -9.21 -3.06 0.95
CA ILE A 43 -9.59 -4.30 1.62
C ILE A 43 -8.42 -5.26 1.53
N TYR A 44 -7.87 -5.66 2.67
CA TYR A 44 -6.75 -6.61 2.70
C TYR A 44 -7.10 -7.92 2.01
N LEU A 45 -6.23 -8.33 1.09
CA LEU A 45 -6.34 -9.64 0.49
C LEU A 45 -5.99 -10.73 1.51
N THR A 46 -6.79 -11.79 1.47
CA THR A 46 -6.67 -13.02 2.23
C THR A 46 -6.75 -14.21 1.28
N PRO A 47 -6.34 -15.43 1.71
CA PRO A 47 -6.56 -16.63 0.90
C PRO A 47 -8.02 -16.83 0.48
N ASP A 48 -8.98 -16.37 1.29
CA ASP A 48 -10.41 -16.60 1.05
C ASP A 48 -11.03 -15.60 0.07
N ASN A 49 -10.43 -14.42 -0.13
CA ASN A 49 -11.01 -13.36 -0.97
C ASN A 49 -10.19 -13.02 -2.23
N ILE A 50 -8.95 -13.51 -2.36
CA ILE A 50 -8.04 -13.09 -3.43
C ILE A 50 -8.53 -13.49 -4.83
N ASP A 51 -9.27 -14.59 -4.93
CA ASP A 51 -9.83 -15.08 -6.19
C ASP A 51 -11.19 -14.45 -6.52
N ASN A 52 -11.77 -13.62 -5.65
CA ASN A 52 -12.98 -12.87 -5.94
C ASN A 52 -12.66 -11.53 -6.64
N PRO A 53 -12.96 -11.36 -7.94
CA PRO A 53 -12.63 -10.14 -8.68
C PRO A 53 -13.37 -8.89 -8.17
N ASP A 54 -14.54 -9.06 -7.55
CA ASP A 54 -15.28 -7.95 -6.92
C ASP A 54 -14.55 -7.37 -5.70
N VAL A 55 -13.56 -8.10 -5.18
CA VAL A 55 -12.63 -7.65 -4.14
C VAL A 55 -11.27 -7.30 -4.74
N SER A 56 -10.65 -8.24 -5.46
CA SER A 56 -9.24 -8.15 -5.82
C SER A 56 -8.93 -7.28 -7.05
N LEU A 57 -9.91 -7.05 -7.92
CA LEU A 57 -9.78 -6.26 -9.16
C LEU A 57 -10.76 -5.07 -9.25
N ASN A 58 -11.62 -4.90 -8.25
CA ASN A 58 -12.58 -3.81 -8.18
C ASN A 58 -11.89 -2.49 -7.82
N TRP A 59 -12.05 -1.48 -8.66
CA TRP A 59 -11.40 -0.17 -8.54
C TRP A 59 -11.81 0.58 -7.27
N GLU A 60 -13.03 0.36 -6.77
CA GLU A 60 -13.47 0.97 -5.51
C GLU A 60 -12.62 0.50 -4.32
N ASN A 61 -12.06 -0.71 -4.41
CA ASN A 61 -11.18 -1.30 -3.41
C ASN A 61 -9.70 -0.99 -3.63
N LEU A 62 -9.35 -0.15 -4.60
CA LEU A 62 -7.98 0.24 -4.89
C LEU A 62 -7.73 1.71 -4.55
N GLU A 63 -6.49 2.02 -4.22
CA GLU A 63 -5.98 3.39 -4.15
C GLU A 63 -4.52 3.46 -4.61
N LEU A 64 -4.13 4.53 -5.31
CA LEU A 64 -2.76 4.79 -5.68
C LEU A 64 -2.08 5.61 -4.58
N LEU A 65 -1.02 5.05 -3.98
CA LEU A 65 -0.27 5.68 -2.90
C LEU A 65 1.19 5.90 -3.26
N CYS A 66 1.77 6.99 -2.73
CA CYS A 66 3.22 7.10 -2.63
C CYS A 66 3.75 6.16 -1.53
N GLN A 67 5.07 5.94 -1.48
CA GLN A 67 5.68 5.04 -0.51
C GLN A 67 5.36 5.43 0.94
N ASP A 68 5.42 6.74 1.25
CA ASP A 68 5.20 7.23 2.62
C ASP A 68 3.75 7.00 3.07
N CYS A 69 2.78 7.33 2.22
CA CYS A 69 1.36 7.10 2.53
C CYS A 69 1.04 5.61 2.65
N HIS A 70 1.63 4.76 1.79
CA HIS A 70 1.48 3.31 1.88
C HIS A 70 2.09 2.75 3.17
N ASN A 71 3.27 3.23 3.57
CA ASN A 71 3.89 2.82 4.82
C ASN A 71 3.07 3.26 6.02
N ASN A 72 2.55 4.48 6.04
CA ASN A 72 1.69 4.98 7.11
C ASN A 72 0.41 4.15 7.27
N GLU A 73 -0.16 3.65 6.17
CA GLU A 73 -1.31 2.74 6.19
C GLU A 73 -0.99 1.39 6.86
N HIS A 74 0.17 0.79 6.54
CA HIS A 74 0.55 -0.50 7.10
C HIS A 74 1.25 -0.42 8.47
N HIS A 75 1.86 0.72 8.78
CA HIS A 75 2.80 0.91 9.87
C HIS A 75 2.52 2.23 10.60
N GLY A 76 1.26 2.55 10.88
CA GLY A 76 0.87 3.78 11.61
C GLY A 76 1.54 3.99 12.98
N THR A 77 2.42 3.09 13.42
CA THR A 77 3.33 3.25 14.54
C THR A 77 4.62 3.95 14.12
N LYS A 78 5.03 4.94 14.91
CA LYS A 78 6.37 5.53 14.83
C LYS A 78 7.43 4.43 14.78
N PRO A 79 8.56 4.64 14.10
CA PRO A 79 9.70 3.70 14.16
C PRO A 79 10.25 3.54 15.58
N THR A 80 9.83 4.43 16.49
CA THR A 80 10.13 4.40 17.91
C THR A 80 8.95 3.83 18.70
N GLY A 81 9.25 3.09 19.78
CA GLY A 81 8.22 2.69 20.74
C GLY A 81 7.56 3.90 21.42
N ASP A 82 6.43 3.67 22.07
CA ASP A 82 5.76 4.73 22.83
C ASP A 82 6.71 5.32 23.87
N GLY A 83 6.80 6.66 23.89
CA GLY A 83 7.72 7.37 24.78
C GLY A 83 9.17 7.43 24.30
N LEU A 84 9.50 7.06 23.06
CA LEU A 84 10.86 7.15 22.51
C LEU A 84 10.94 8.14 21.32
N LYS A 85 12.04 8.89 21.21
CA LYS A 85 12.40 9.80 20.10
C LYS A 85 13.88 9.69 19.75
N PHE A 86 14.27 10.20 18.59
CA PHE A 86 15.68 10.41 18.26
C PHE A 86 16.12 11.80 18.71
N ASP A 87 17.32 11.90 19.30
CA ASP A 87 17.95 13.19 19.60
C ASP A 87 18.74 13.74 18.38
N GLU A 88 19.42 14.88 18.56
CA GLU A 88 20.19 15.54 17.49
C GLU A 88 21.40 14.71 17.03
N SER A 89 21.87 13.76 17.84
CA SER A 89 22.95 12.83 17.52
C SER A 89 22.44 11.58 16.79
N GLY A 90 21.12 11.39 16.73
CA GLY A 90 20.48 10.20 16.17
C GLY A 90 20.36 9.04 17.16
N ASP A 91 20.55 9.29 18.46
CA ASP A 91 20.38 8.29 19.51
C ASP A 91 18.92 8.14 19.92
N LEU A 92 18.50 6.92 20.24
CA LEU A 92 17.14 6.63 20.70
C LEU A 92 17.02 6.94 22.19
N VAL A 93 16.27 7.98 22.54
CA VAL A 93 16.08 8.50 23.91
C VAL A 93 14.60 8.54 24.30
N GLU A 94 14.31 8.68 25.59
CA GLU A 94 12.94 8.93 26.06
C GLU A 94 12.43 10.32 25.60
N ALA A 95 11.16 10.37 25.22
CA ALA A 95 10.51 11.51 24.55
C ALA A 95 10.20 12.69 25.48
#